data_AF-A0A845Y4G3-F1
#
_entry.id   AF-A0A845Y4G3-F1
#
_cell.length_a   1.000
_cell.length_b   1.000
_cell.length_c   1.000
_cell.angle_alpha   90.00
_cell.angle_beta   90.00
_cell.angle_gamma   90.00
#
_symmetry.space_group_name_H-M   'P 1'
#
loop_
_entity.id
_entity.type
_entity.pdbx_description
1 polymer ?
#
loop_
_entity_poly.entity_id
_entity_poly.type
_entity_poly.pdbx_seq_one_letter_code
_entity_poly.pdbx_strand_id
1 'polypeptide(L)'
;MIQNPDSVKLIVEVVSTTWRDDYYNKLRDYVRAASRREEMGIEKYWIVDYAALGARKFIGNPKQPTVFVGNLVDGEYQMTPFTGNSPIVSPTFPQFNLFAHMT
;
A
#
# COMPACT_ATOMS: atom_id res chain seq x y z
N MET A 1 -12.81 4.47 12.28
CA MET A 1 -13.35 3.09 12.34
C MET A 1 -14.17 2.87 11.08
N ILE A 2 -13.82 1.88 10.25
CA ILE A 2 -14.58 1.53 9.04
C ILE A 2 -15.80 0.71 9.48
N GLN A 3 -17.00 1.12 9.07
CA GLN A 3 -18.26 0.50 9.50
C GLN A 3 -18.74 -0.63 8.58
N ASN A 4 -18.25 -0.68 7.34
CA ASN A 4 -18.57 -1.71 6.36
C ASN A 4 -17.32 -2.04 5.53
N PRO A 5 -16.47 -2.98 5.99
CA PRO A 5 -15.22 -3.31 5.31
C PRO A 5 -15.41 -3.92 3.93
N ASP A 6 -16.48 -4.68 3.72
CA ASP A 6 -16.74 -5.40 2.47
C ASP A 6 -17.01 -4.47 1.27
N SER A 7 -17.37 -3.20 1.54
CA SER A 7 -17.54 -2.17 0.52
C SER A 7 -16.24 -1.47 0.13
N VAL A 8 -15.17 -1.62 0.92
CA VAL A 8 -13.88 -0.98 0.66
C VAL A 8 -13.09 -1.79 -0.35
N LYS A 9 -12.94 -1.23 -1.56
CA LYS A 9 -12.18 -1.88 -2.66
C LYS A 9 -10.69 -1.58 -2.64
N LEU A 10 -10.30 -0.50 -1.97
CA LEU A 10 -8.92 -0.02 -1.89
C LEU A 10 -8.75 0.88 -0.67
N ILE A 11 -7.67 0.68 0.08
CA ILE A 11 -7.13 1.67 1.01
C ILE A 11 -5.84 2.24 0.43
N VAL A 12 -5.67 3.55 0.57
CA VAL A 12 -4.43 4.26 0.23
C VAL A 12 -3.95 5.01 1.46
N GLU A 13 -2.74 4.70 1.92
CA GLU A 13 -2.06 5.42 2.98
C GLU A 13 -0.97 6.31 2.37
N VAL A 14 -1.03 7.61 2.67
CA VAL A 14 0.00 8.56 2.26
C VAL A 14 0.99 8.71 3.40
N VAL A 15 2.25 8.34 3.14
CA VAL A 15 3.29 8.30 4.15
C VAL A 15 3.57 9.72 4.65
N SER A 16 3.65 9.83 5.98
CA SER A 16 4.05 11.05 6.67
C SER A 16 5.31 10.80 7.51
N THR A 17 5.61 11.70 8.44
CA THR A 17 6.80 11.60 9.30
C THR A 17 6.84 10.31 10.15
N THR A 18 5.70 9.66 10.36
CA THR A 18 5.55 8.40 11.12
C THR A 18 5.58 7.14 10.23
N TRP A 19 6.39 7.15 9.15
CA TRP A 19 6.45 6.10 8.13
C TRP A 19 6.59 4.66 8.64
N ARG A 20 7.16 4.43 9.83
CA ARG A 20 7.29 3.07 10.38
C ARG A 20 5.92 2.40 10.58
N ASP A 21 4.89 3.17 10.90
CA ASP A 21 3.56 2.61 11.12
C ASP A 21 2.93 2.12 9.82
N ASP A 22 3.13 2.86 8.71
CA ASP A 22 2.61 2.49 7.38
C ASP A 22 3.33 1.25 6.82
N TYR A 23 4.65 1.14 7.04
CA TYR A 23 5.45 0.02 6.51
C TYR A 23 5.41 -1.26 7.36
N TYR A 24 4.98 -1.21 8.62
CA TYR A 24 5.03 -2.37 9.51
C TYR A 24 3.76 -2.64 10.32
N ASN A 25 3.05 -1.60 10.77
CA ASN A 25 1.98 -1.77 11.77
C ASN A 25 0.59 -1.82 11.12
N LYS A 26 0.29 -0.92 10.18
CA LYS A 26 -1.04 -0.81 9.55
C LYS A 26 -1.38 -1.98 8.63
N LEU A 27 -0.38 -2.65 8.08
CA LEU A 27 -0.58 -3.84 7.25
C LEU A 27 -1.37 -4.93 7.99
N ARG A 28 -1.18 -5.05 9.31
CA ARG A 28 -1.84 -6.08 10.13
C ARG A 28 -3.33 -5.79 10.35
N ASP A 29 -3.75 -4.54 10.38
CA ASP A 29 -5.13 -4.17 10.67
C ASP A 29 -6.07 -4.41 9.47
N TYR A 30 -5.50 -4.56 8.27
CA TYR A 30 -6.24 -4.71 7.01
C TYR A 30 -6.16 -6.12 6.39
N VAL A 31 -5.37 -7.02 6.96
CA VAL A 31 -5.33 -8.45 6.62
C VAL A 31 -6.55 -9.14 7.26
N ARG A 32 -6.82 -10.42 6.91
CA ARG A 32 -7.86 -11.24 7.54
C ARG A 32 -7.21 -12.36 8.37
N ALA A 33 -6.98 -12.16 9.66
CA ALA A 33 -6.53 -13.20 10.57
C ALA A 33 -7.72 -14.03 11.06
N ALA A 34 -7.66 -15.34 10.86
CA ALA A 34 -8.70 -16.29 11.27
C ALA A 34 -9.03 -16.26 12.79
N SER A 35 -8.21 -15.60 13.60
CA SER A 35 -8.32 -15.54 15.06
C SER A 35 -8.90 -14.23 15.62
N ARG A 36 -9.15 -13.20 14.79
CA ARG A 36 -9.84 -11.97 15.22
C ARG A 36 -10.88 -11.54 14.18
N ARG A 37 -12.14 -11.46 14.61
CA ARG A 37 -13.30 -11.02 13.79
C ARG A 37 -13.24 -9.55 13.32
N GLU A 38 -12.13 -8.84 13.56
CA GLU A 38 -11.98 -7.39 13.38
C GLU A 38 -11.05 -7.01 12.22
N GLU A 39 -10.54 -8.00 11.50
CA GLU A 39 -9.55 -7.83 10.44
C GLU A 39 -10.27 -7.88 9.08
N MET A 40 -10.20 -6.78 8.33
CA MET A 40 -11.19 -6.40 7.31
C MET A 40 -11.09 -7.16 5.99
N GLY A 41 -9.99 -7.87 5.73
CA GLY A 41 -9.79 -8.65 4.50
C GLY A 41 -9.85 -7.83 3.22
N ILE A 42 -9.34 -6.59 3.27
CA ILE A 42 -9.38 -5.68 2.13
C ILE A 42 -8.43 -6.19 1.05
N GLU A 43 -8.91 -6.33 -0.18
CA GLU A 43 -8.12 -6.98 -1.23
C GLU A 43 -6.90 -6.15 -1.66
N LYS A 44 -6.98 -4.81 -1.54
CA LYS A 44 -5.97 -3.86 -2.05
C LYS A 44 -5.57 -2.84 -1.00
N TYR A 45 -4.26 -2.67 -0.87
CA TYR A 45 -3.66 -1.71 0.05
C TYR A 45 -2.48 -1.02 -0.61
N TRP A 46 -2.52 0.30 -0.72
CA TRP A 46 -1.47 1.09 -1.36
C TRP A 46 -0.77 1.97 -0.34
N ILE A 47 0.54 2.12 -0.50
CA ILE A 47 1.36 3.06 0.26
C ILE A 47 1.94 4.07 -0.73
N VAL A 48 1.75 5.35 -0.47
CA VAL A 48 2.28 6.44 -1.29
C VAL A 48 3.35 7.20 -0.48
N ASP A 49 4.62 6.90 -0.74
CA ASP A 49 5.77 7.55 -0.12
C ASP A 49 6.40 8.58 -1.06
N TYR A 50 5.72 9.72 -1.20
CA TYR A 50 6.09 10.77 -2.14
C TYR A 50 7.36 11.54 -1.73
N ALA A 51 7.62 11.63 -0.43
CA ALA A 51 8.77 12.36 0.12
C ALA A 51 9.97 11.45 0.42
N ALA A 52 9.92 10.18 0.00
CA ALA A 52 10.97 9.19 0.20
C ALA A 52 11.39 9.07 1.68
N LEU A 53 10.43 9.01 2.59
CA LEU A 53 10.64 8.99 4.05
C LEU A 53 11.02 7.60 4.55
N GLY A 54 10.49 6.55 3.91
CA GLY A 54 10.71 5.15 4.23
C GLY A 54 12.18 4.72 4.30
N ALA A 55 12.43 3.56 4.90
CA ALA A 55 13.78 3.02 4.99
C ALA A 55 14.37 2.69 3.60
N ARG A 56 15.67 2.91 3.42
CA ARG A 56 16.41 2.62 2.16
C ARG A 56 16.20 1.19 1.64
N LYS A 57 16.00 0.21 2.52
CA LYS A 57 15.75 -1.18 2.11
C LYS A 57 14.46 -1.37 1.31
N PHE A 58 13.52 -0.43 1.42
CA PHE A 58 12.25 -0.47 0.69
C PHE A 58 12.24 0.44 -0.53
N ILE A 59 12.83 1.63 -0.42
CA ILE A 59 12.74 2.71 -1.43
C ILE A 59 14.08 3.03 -2.11
N GLY A 60 15.06 2.15 -1.98
CA GLY A 60 16.35 2.25 -2.64
C GLY A 60 17.39 3.14 -1.93
N ASN A 61 18.57 3.21 -2.55
CA ASN A 61 19.68 4.05 -2.16
C ASN A 61 20.39 4.63 -3.42
N PRO A 62 20.28 5.93 -3.73
CA PRO A 62 19.58 6.96 -2.95
C PRO A 62 18.08 6.66 -2.84
N LYS A 63 17.46 7.15 -1.76
CA LYS A 63 16.02 6.97 -1.54
C LYS A 63 15.23 7.63 -2.67
N GLN A 64 14.17 6.98 -3.14
CA GLN A 64 13.31 7.47 -4.20
C GLN A 64 11.84 7.54 -3.75
N PRO A 65 11.08 8.53 -4.22
CA PRO A 65 9.62 8.50 -4.10
C PRO A 65 9.08 7.20 -4.68
N THR A 66 8.26 6.50 -3.90
CA THR A 66 7.79 5.15 -4.24
C THR A 66 6.32 4.98 -3.92
N VAL A 67 5.57 4.41 -4.86
CA VAL A 67 4.23 3.89 -4.63
C VAL A 67 4.31 2.38 -4.52
N PHE A 68 3.78 1.80 -3.45
CA PHE A 68 3.62 0.36 -3.32
C PHE A 68 2.17 -0.02 -3.58
N VAL A 69 1.95 -0.92 -4.54
CA VAL A 69 0.64 -1.53 -4.80
C VAL A 69 0.62 -2.91 -4.16
N GLY A 70 -0.20 -3.06 -3.11
CA GLY A 70 -0.41 -4.29 -2.39
C GLY A 70 -1.64 -5.05 -2.87
N ASN A 71 -1.50 -6.36 -3.00
CA ASN A 71 -2.60 -7.30 -3.21
C ASN A 71 -2.60 -8.33 -2.08
N LEU A 72 -3.75 -8.56 -1.44
CA LEU A 72 -3.89 -9.61 -0.44
C LEU A 72 -3.91 -10.98 -1.13
N VAL A 73 -2.91 -11.82 -0.85
CA VAL A 73 -2.75 -13.18 -1.38
C VAL A 73 -2.44 -14.10 -0.21
N ASP A 74 -3.25 -15.15 -0.02
CA ASP A 74 -3.08 -16.13 1.06
C ASP A 74 -2.95 -15.52 2.47
N GLY A 75 -3.62 -14.38 2.69
CA GLY A 75 -3.60 -13.67 3.97
C GLY A 75 -2.40 -12.74 4.16
N GLU A 76 -1.58 -12.50 3.15
CA GLU A 76 -0.47 -11.54 3.20
C GLU A 76 -0.52 -10.55 2.03
N TYR A 77 -0.16 -9.29 2.28
CA TYR A 77 -0.05 -8.32 1.19
C TYR A 77 1.26 -8.51 0.43
N GLN A 78 1.14 -8.87 -0.84
CA GLN A 78 2.25 -8.82 -1.79
C GLN A 78 2.37 -7.41 -2.37
N MET A 79 3.42 -6.69 -1.98
CA MET A 79 3.65 -5.29 -2.37
C MET A 79 4.56 -5.20 -3.60
N THR A 80 4.10 -4.52 -4.64
CA THR A 80 4.91 -4.18 -5.83
C THR A 80 5.28 -2.70 -5.81
N PRO A 81 6.58 -2.33 -5.83
CA PRO A 81 7.02 -0.94 -5.86
C PRO A 81 6.97 -0.34 -7.28
N PHE A 82 6.60 0.93 -7.37
CA PHE A 82 6.60 1.74 -8.57
C PHE A 82 7.27 3.09 -8.28
N THR A 83 8.14 3.55 -9.17
CA THR A 83 8.91 4.79 -9.01
C THR A 83 8.96 5.57 -10.33
N GLY A 84 9.04 6.89 -10.26
CA GLY A 84 9.22 7.77 -11.43
C GLY A 84 8.13 7.58 -12.48
N ASN A 85 8.52 7.43 -13.74
CA ASN A 85 7.57 7.32 -14.86
C ASN A 85 7.07 5.90 -15.12
N SER A 86 7.23 4.98 -14.16
CA SER A 86 6.64 3.65 -14.29
C SER A 86 5.11 3.75 -14.14
N PRO A 87 4.32 3.24 -15.10
CA PRO A 87 2.87 3.22 -14.98
C PRO A 87 2.47 2.29 -13.84
N ILE A 88 1.60 2.76 -12.95
CA ILE A 88 1.06 1.96 -11.88
C ILE A 88 0.07 0.97 -12.47
N VAL A 89 0.34 -0.33 -12.32
CA VAL A 89 -0.54 -1.39 -12.81
C VAL A 89 -1.29 -2.02 -11.64
N SER A 90 -2.63 -2.06 -11.75
CA SER A 90 -3.49 -2.73 -10.79
C SER A 90 -4.47 -3.66 -11.51
N PRO A 91 -4.46 -4.98 -11.23
CA PRO A 91 -5.44 -5.90 -11.82
C PRO A 91 -6.89 -5.54 -11.51
N THR A 92 -7.15 -4.89 -10.38
CA THR A 92 -8.51 -4.46 -9.97
C THR A 92 -8.96 -3.19 -10.66
N PHE A 93 -8.02 -2.33 -11.06
CA PHE A 93 -8.31 -1.11 -11.79
C PHE A 93 -7.52 -1.10 -13.10
N PRO A 94 -7.87 -1.96 -14.07
CA PRO A 94 -7.08 -2.12 -15.30
C PRO A 94 -7.08 -0.88 -16.19
N GLN A 95 -8.03 0.04 -15.99
CA GLN A 95 -8.10 1.33 -16.68
C GLN A 95 -7.43 2.47 -15.91
N PHE A 96 -6.84 2.17 -14.75
CA PHE A 96 -6.15 3.16 -13.95
C PHE A 96 -4.79 3.49 -14.57
N ASN A 97 -4.68 4.70 -15.12
CA ASN A 97 -3.49 5.14 -15.82
C ASN A 97 -2.86 6.33 -15.07
N LEU A 98 -2.16 6.03 -13.96
CA LEU A 98 -1.35 7.00 -13.22
C LEU A 98 0.11 6.58 -13.21
N PHE A 99 0.99 7.57 -13.28
CA PHE A 99 2.43 7.41 -13.14
C PHE A 99 2.83 7.80 -11.72
N ALA A 100 3.84 7.13 -11.17
CA ALA A 100 4.44 7.49 -9.88
C ALA A 100 5.36 8.73 -9.98
N HIS A 101 5.04 9.68 -10.86
CA HIS A 101 5.80 10.91 -11.04
C HIS A 101 5.42 11.89 -9.94
N MET A 102 6.38 12.17 -9.06
CA MET A 102 6.22 13.05 -7.91
C MET A 102 7.37 14.05 -7.96
N THR A 103 7.06 15.31 -8.31
CA THR A 103 8.00 16.45 -8.37
C THR A 103 8.15 17.12 -7.03
#